data_AF-A0A7S2YF05-F1
#
_entry.id   AF-A0A7S2YF05-F1
#
_cell.length_a   1.000
_cell.length_b   1.000
_cell.length_c   1.000
_cell.angle_alpha   90.00
_cell.angle_beta   90.00
_cell.angle_gamma   90.00
#
_symmetry.space_group_name_H-M   'P 1'
#
loop_
_entity.id
_entity.type
_entity.pdbx_description
1 polymer ?
#
loop_
_entity_poly.entity_id
_entity_poly.type
_entity_poly.pdbx_seq_one_letter_code
_entity_poly.pdbx_strand_id
1 'polypeptide(L)'
;ALMSMKEYNESRFFAVPFTQALDLVARRECYLEGGQAYISQHRVEAILLAKFRMHLSRELATLQTHVSLDTTLQHDAEGSRVYPLLKNLSHCLVHKEQTSATDYAGGSGQALTAATVTNHVSSMPLCMQEMHKGMKRHGKLRHFGRLQYG
;
A
#
# COMPACT_ATOMS: atom_id res chain seq x y z
N ALA A 1 4.80 24.70 -14.84
CA ALA A 1 5.83 25.76 -14.91
C ALA A 1 6.50 25.69 -16.27
N LEU A 2 6.60 26.81 -16.99
CA LEU A 2 7.30 26.89 -18.27
C LEU A 2 8.82 26.91 -18.00
N MET A 3 9.60 26.13 -18.73
CA MET A 3 11.07 26.05 -18.60
C MET A 3 11.72 27.41 -18.86
N SER A 4 12.77 27.74 -18.09
CA SER A 4 13.55 28.96 -18.30
C SER A 4 14.40 28.86 -19.58
N MET A 5 14.69 30.00 -20.22
CA MET A 5 15.49 30.04 -21.46
C MET A 5 16.90 29.44 -21.30
N LYS A 6 17.48 29.55 -20.11
CA LYS A 6 18.78 28.90 -19.80
C LYS A 6 18.64 27.37 -19.75
N GLU A 7 17.59 26.87 -19.10
CA GLU A 7 17.30 25.44 -19.00
C GLU A 7 17.01 24.83 -20.38
N TYR A 8 16.35 25.58 -21.27
CA TYR A 8 16.09 25.14 -22.65
C TYR A 8 17.37 24.85 -23.44
N ASN A 9 18.38 25.73 -23.34
CA ASN A 9 19.63 25.57 -24.09
C ASN A 9 20.51 24.42 -23.57
N GLU A 10 20.38 24.06 -22.28
CA GLU A 10 21.14 22.96 -21.67
C GLU A 10 20.39 21.61 -21.73
N SER A 11 19.07 21.64 -21.95
CA SER A 11 18.22 20.45 -21.93
C SER A 11 18.28 19.67 -23.22
N ARG A 12 18.34 18.34 -23.09
CA ARG A 12 18.17 17.42 -24.21
C ARG A 12 16.68 17.24 -24.51
N PHE A 13 16.35 17.25 -25.80
CA PHE A 13 15.02 16.97 -26.31
C PHE A 13 15.00 15.64 -27.06
N PHE A 14 13.92 14.90 -26.89
CA PHE A 14 13.68 13.62 -27.54
C PHE A 14 12.43 13.72 -28.40
N ALA A 15 12.52 13.21 -29.62
CA ALA A 15 11.37 13.05 -30.51
C ALA A 15 10.83 11.62 -30.37
N VAL A 16 9.54 11.51 -30.05
CA VAL A 16 8.86 10.23 -29.86
C VAL A 16 7.51 10.29 -30.56
N PRO A 17 7.00 9.20 -31.17
CA PRO A 17 5.65 9.19 -31.73
C PRO A 17 4.61 9.65 -30.69
N PHE A 18 3.69 10.54 -31.08
CA PHE A 18 2.76 11.17 -30.13
C PHE A 18 1.90 10.15 -29.35
N THR A 19 1.65 8.97 -29.95
CA THR A 19 0.90 7.86 -29.34
C THR A 19 1.54 7.30 -28.08
N GLN A 20 2.85 7.48 -27.90
CA GLN A 20 3.56 7.03 -26.70
C GLN A 20 3.54 8.08 -25.58
N ALA A 21 3.20 9.33 -25.89
CA ALA A 21 3.24 10.46 -24.97
C ALA A 21 1.87 11.13 -24.78
N LEU A 22 0.78 10.36 -24.89
CA LEU A 22 -0.60 10.86 -24.85
C LEU A 22 -0.91 11.69 -23.59
N ASP A 23 -0.34 11.34 -22.43
CA ASP A 23 -0.53 12.09 -21.19
C ASP A 23 0.04 13.50 -21.26
N LEU A 24 1.21 13.67 -21.89
CA LEU A 24 1.85 14.98 -22.08
C LEU A 24 1.13 15.79 -23.15
N VAL A 25 0.64 15.12 -24.20
CA VAL A 25 -0.18 15.71 -25.26
C VAL A 25 -1.49 16.26 -24.68
N ALA A 26 -2.20 15.46 -23.88
CA ALA A 26 -3.48 15.84 -23.27
C ALA A 26 -3.35 17.08 -22.37
N ARG A 27 -2.22 17.22 -21.69
CA ARG A 27 -1.91 18.38 -20.83
C ARG A 27 -1.29 19.56 -21.58
N ARG A 28 -1.05 19.43 -22.89
CA ARG A 28 -0.38 20.43 -23.74
C ARG A 28 1.01 20.80 -23.22
N GLU A 29 1.72 19.83 -22.66
CA GLU A 29 3.06 20.01 -22.07
C GLU A 29 4.20 19.57 -23.02
N CYS A 30 3.90 19.22 -24.26
CA CYS A 30 4.87 18.88 -25.29
C CYS A 30 4.57 19.59 -26.61
N TYR A 31 5.62 19.84 -27.41
CA TYR A 31 5.47 20.33 -28.77
C TYR A 31 5.19 19.16 -29.73
N LEU A 32 4.30 19.34 -30.70
CA LEU A 32 3.88 18.30 -31.63
C LEU A 32 4.05 18.78 -33.07
N GLU A 33 4.76 18.02 -33.88
CA GLU A 33 4.96 18.32 -35.30
C GLU A 33 5.09 17.01 -36.09
N GLY A 34 4.39 16.89 -37.22
CA GLY A 34 4.51 15.74 -38.12
C GLY A 34 4.19 14.38 -37.47
N GLY A 35 3.33 14.33 -36.45
CA GLY A 35 3.04 13.10 -35.69
C GLY A 35 4.10 12.72 -34.65
N GLN A 36 5.10 13.57 -34.44
CA GLN A 36 6.11 13.41 -33.39
C GLN A 36 5.86 14.39 -32.25
N ALA A 37 6.04 13.92 -31.02
CA ALA A 37 6.05 14.71 -29.80
C ALA A 37 7.50 14.99 -29.38
N TYR A 38 7.83 16.26 -29.17
CA TYR A 38 9.12 16.74 -28.72
C TYR A 38 9.06 17.03 -27.22
N ILE A 39 9.89 16.33 -26.46
CA ILE A 39 9.77 16.23 -25.02
C ILE A 39 11.14 16.46 -24.40
N SER A 40 11.20 17.28 -23.33
CA SER A 40 12.44 17.52 -22.60
C SER A 40 12.82 16.32 -21.73
N GLN A 41 14.12 16.17 -21.46
CA GLN A 41 14.64 15.09 -20.61
C GLN A 41 13.89 14.93 -19.28
N HIS A 42 13.51 16.03 -18.62
CA HIS A 42 12.77 16.01 -17.36
C HIS A 42 11.36 15.41 -17.47
N ARG A 43 10.75 15.43 -18.66
CA ARG A 43 9.41 14.91 -18.90
C ARG A 43 9.40 13.49 -19.45
N VAL A 44 10.56 12.93 -19.82
CA VAL A 44 10.70 11.53 -20.24
C VAL A 44 10.32 10.56 -19.12
N GLU A 45 10.59 10.91 -17.86
CA GLU A 45 10.21 10.10 -16.70
C GLU A 45 8.71 9.78 -16.68
N ALA A 46 7.85 10.74 -17.04
CA ALA A 46 6.41 10.54 -17.08
C ALA A 46 6.01 9.46 -18.11
N ILE A 47 6.67 9.42 -19.26
CA ILE A 47 6.45 8.41 -20.31
C ILE A 47 6.90 7.03 -19.82
N LEU A 48 8.09 6.97 -19.20
CA LEU A 48 8.64 5.72 -18.67
C LEU A 48 7.74 5.15 -17.58
N LEU A 49 7.26 5.99 -16.67
CA LEU A 49 6.34 5.59 -15.60
C LEU A 49 5.02 5.09 -16.17
N ALA A 50 4.43 5.79 -17.15
CA ALA A 50 3.20 5.37 -17.81
C ALA A 50 3.38 4.00 -18.50
N LYS A 51 4.47 3.83 -19.27
CA LYS A 51 4.78 2.57 -19.95
C LYS A 51 5.04 1.43 -18.96
N PHE A 52 5.78 1.69 -17.89
CA PHE A 52 6.02 0.73 -16.83
C PHE A 52 4.72 0.29 -16.15
N ARG A 53 3.84 1.23 -15.79
CA ARG A 53 2.54 0.93 -15.18
C ARG A 53 1.66 0.08 -16.09
N MET A 54 1.61 0.41 -17.38
CA MET A 54 0.88 -0.41 -18.36
C MET A 54 1.47 -1.81 -18.49
N HIS A 55 2.80 -1.92 -18.60
CA HIS A 55 3.47 -3.21 -18.70
C HIS A 55 3.26 -4.07 -17.45
N LEU A 56 3.45 -3.49 -16.27
CA LEU A 56 3.22 -4.17 -14.99
C LEU A 56 1.78 -4.64 -14.86
N SER A 57 0.81 -3.78 -15.19
CA SER A 57 -0.62 -4.15 -15.11
C SER A 57 -0.96 -5.30 -16.08
N ARG A 58 -0.41 -5.26 -17.29
CA ARG A 58 -0.57 -6.33 -18.27
C ARG A 58 0.03 -7.64 -17.76
N GLU A 59 1.26 -7.62 -17.27
CA GLU A 59 1.93 -8.83 -16.78
C GLU A 59 1.27 -9.39 -15.52
N LEU A 60 0.73 -8.54 -14.63
CA LEU A 60 -0.05 -9.02 -13.49
C LEU A 60 -1.38 -9.66 -13.92
N ALA A 61 -2.04 -9.10 -14.94
CA ALA A 61 -3.26 -9.69 -15.50
C ALA A 61 -2.97 -11.02 -16.21
N THR A 62 -1.88 -11.11 -16.99
CA THR A 62 -1.48 -12.37 -17.63
C THR A 62 -1.12 -13.42 -16.57
N LEU A 63 -0.36 -13.05 -15.54
CA LEU A 63 -0.10 -13.91 -14.40
C LEU A 63 -1.41 -14.40 -13.78
N GLN A 64 -2.38 -13.53 -13.48
CA GLN A 64 -3.68 -13.96 -12.95
C GLN A 64 -4.41 -14.96 -13.85
N THR A 65 -4.32 -14.82 -15.18
CA THR A 65 -5.01 -15.72 -16.12
C THR A 65 -4.30 -17.05 -16.36
N HIS A 66 -2.96 -17.05 -16.42
CA HIS A 66 -2.17 -18.25 -16.67
C HIS A 66 -1.90 -19.04 -15.40
N VAL A 67 -1.73 -18.32 -14.30
CA VAL A 67 -1.70 -18.86 -12.97
C VAL A 67 -3.16 -18.91 -12.52
N SER A 68 -3.90 -19.93 -12.95
CA SER A 68 -5.05 -20.38 -12.17
C SER A 68 -4.51 -20.78 -10.80
N LEU A 69 -4.43 -19.79 -9.91
CA LEU A 69 -3.68 -19.79 -8.65
C LEU A 69 -3.96 -21.06 -7.82
N ASP A 70 -5.16 -21.59 -7.97
CA ASP A 70 -5.62 -22.77 -7.26
C ASP A 70 -5.25 -24.10 -7.92
N THR A 71 -5.23 -24.21 -9.26
CA THR A 71 -5.09 -25.52 -9.92
C THR A 71 -3.69 -25.79 -10.41
N THR A 72 -2.95 -24.82 -10.96
CA THR A 72 -1.62 -25.09 -11.53
C THR A 72 -0.52 -25.02 -10.47
N LEU A 73 -0.57 -24.03 -9.58
CA LEU A 73 0.43 -23.90 -8.50
C LEU A 73 0.32 -24.97 -7.42
N GLN A 74 -0.85 -25.54 -7.17
CA GLN A 74 -0.99 -26.60 -6.16
C GLN A 74 -0.36 -27.93 -6.62
N HIS A 75 -0.25 -28.17 -7.93
CA HIS A 75 0.32 -29.40 -8.48
C HIS A 75 1.85 -29.34 -8.62
N ASP A 76 2.44 -28.14 -8.64
CA ASP A 76 3.88 -27.94 -8.62
C ASP A 76 4.41 -27.84 -7.18
N ALA A 77 5.50 -28.57 -6.87
CA ALA A 77 6.09 -28.60 -5.53
C ALA A 77 6.51 -27.20 -5.03
N GLU A 78 6.98 -26.33 -5.93
CA GLU A 78 7.32 -24.95 -5.60
C GLU A 78 6.06 -24.07 -5.44
N GLY A 79 5.03 -24.28 -6.25
CA GLY A 79 3.77 -23.54 -6.15
C GLY A 79 3.03 -23.82 -4.84
N SER A 80 3.07 -25.05 -4.33
CA SER A 80 2.50 -25.43 -3.03
C SER A 80 3.17 -24.71 -1.84
N ARG A 81 4.46 -24.34 -1.96
CA ARG A 81 5.18 -23.55 -0.94
C ARG A 81 4.89 -22.06 -1.05
N VAL A 82 4.78 -21.53 -2.27
CA VAL A 82 4.63 -20.09 -2.53
C VAL A 82 3.18 -19.63 -2.39
N TYR A 83 2.20 -20.46 -2.75
CA TYR A 83 0.78 -20.10 -2.70
C TYR A 83 0.27 -19.70 -1.30
N PRO A 84 0.58 -20.44 -0.21
CA PRO A 84 0.19 -20.02 1.14
C PRO A 84 0.81 -18.69 1.53
N LEU A 85 2.03 -18.39 1.08
CA LEU A 85 2.69 -17.11 1.34
C LEU A 85 1.95 -15.98 0.61
N LEU A 86 1.67 -16.16 -0.68
CA LEU A 86 0.94 -15.17 -1.50
C LEU A 86 -0.48 -14.91 -0.97
N LYS A 87 -1.21 -15.97 -0.62
CA LYS A 87 -2.57 -15.88 -0.07
C LYS A 87 -2.60 -15.14 1.27
N ASN A 88 -1.58 -15.35 2.10
CA ASN A 88 -1.47 -14.72 3.41
C ASN A 88 -0.64 -13.45 3.40
N LEU A 89 -0.20 -12.92 2.24
CA LEU A 89 0.62 -11.69 2.20
C LEU A 89 -0.08 -10.55 2.93
N SER A 90 -1.38 -10.35 2.70
CA SER A 90 -2.16 -9.31 3.39
C SER A 90 -2.19 -9.50 4.91
N HIS A 91 -2.20 -10.76 5.38
CA HIS A 91 -2.19 -11.09 6.81
C HIS A 91 -0.79 -11.01 7.43
N CYS A 92 0.27 -11.32 6.68
CA CYS A 92 1.65 -11.26 7.15
C CYS A 92 2.25 -9.84 7.10
N LEU A 93 1.71 -8.97 6.23
CA LEU A 93 2.11 -7.57 6.11
C LEU A 93 1.48 -6.66 7.19
N VAL A 94 0.45 -7.14 7.88
CA VAL A 94 0.06 -6.56 9.18
C VAL A 94 1.18 -6.95 10.12
N HIS A 95 2.12 -6.02 10.28
CA HIS A 95 3.20 -5.98 11.25
C HIS A 95 3.01 -7.05 12.32
N LYS A 96 3.98 -7.96 12.42
CA LYS A 96 4.29 -8.62 13.69
C LYS A 96 4.64 -7.49 14.66
N GLU A 97 3.64 -6.78 15.18
CA GLU A 97 3.77 -6.05 16.42
C GLU A 97 4.34 -7.10 17.36
N GLN A 98 5.59 -6.89 17.76
CA GLN A 98 6.10 -7.58 18.90
C GLN A 98 5.28 -7.09 20.09
N THR A 99 4.06 -7.60 20.24
CA THR A 99 3.50 -7.85 21.56
C THR A 99 4.25 -9.06 22.10
N SER A 100 5.58 -8.94 22.19
CA SER A 100 6.36 -9.85 23.01
C SER A 100 5.79 -9.63 24.40
N ALA A 101 5.06 -10.63 24.91
CA ALA A 101 4.47 -10.61 26.25
C ALA A 101 5.52 -10.33 27.34
N THR A 102 6.81 -10.32 26.99
CA THR A 102 7.96 -9.99 27.82
C THR A 102 8.15 -8.49 28.08
N ASP A 103 7.64 -7.56 27.26
CA ASP A 103 7.91 -6.13 27.46
C ASP A 103 6.98 -5.46 28.50
N TYR A 104 5.92 -6.16 28.92
CA TYR A 104 5.06 -5.70 30.02
C TYR A 104 5.60 -6.06 31.41
N ALA A 105 6.70 -6.80 31.50
CA ALA A 105 7.30 -7.18 32.78
C ALA A 105 8.29 -6.14 33.36
N GLY A 106 8.59 -5.05 32.62
CA GLY A 106 9.70 -4.16 32.95
C GLY A 106 9.40 -2.65 32.99
N GLY A 107 8.14 -2.22 32.86
CA GLY A 107 7.79 -0.81 32.95
C GLY A 107 7.43 -0.39 34.37
N SER A 108 8.18 0.55 34.95
CA SER A 108 7.91 1.20 36.25
C SER A 108 6.64 2.10 36.22
N GLY A 109 5.50 1.53 35.84
CA GLY A 109 4.18 2.16 35.91
C GLY A 109 3.42 1.64 37.12
N GLN A 110 2.58 2.48 37.73
CA GLN A 110 1.66 2.06 38.78
C GLN A 110 0.92 0.78 38.34
N ALA A 111 0.87 -0.22 39.23
CA ALA A 111 0.17 -1.46 38.94
C ALA A 111 -1.28 -1.15 38.53
N LEU A 112 -1.63 -1.47 37.28
CA LEU A 112 -2.99 -1.33 36.79
C LEU A 112 -3.91 -2.17 37.67
N THR A 113 -4.72 -1.49 38.47
CA THR A 113 -5.68 -2.12 39.38
C THR A 113 -7.06 -2.01 38.72
N ALA A 114 -7.97 -2.95 39.00
CA ALA A 114 -9.32 -2.94 38.43
C ALA A 114 -10.05 -1.57 38.58
N ALA A 115 -9.77 -0.86 39.68
CA ALA A 115 -10.31 0.48 39.93
C ALA A 115 -9.71 1.58 39.02
N THR A 116 -8.43 1.46 38.62
CA THR A 116 -7.72 2.50 37.86
C THR A 116 -7.86 2.38 36.34
N VAL A 117 -8.29 1.22 35.83
CA VAL A 117 -8.48 0.97 34.38
C VAL A 117 -9.36 2.04 33.71
N THR A 118 -10.37 2.55 34.42
CA THR A 118 -11.29 3.56 33.90
C THR A 118 -10.62 4.91 33.63
N ASN A 119 -9.53 5.23 34.32
CA ASN A 119 -8.76 6.46 34.14
C ASN A 119 -7.81 6.38 32.94
N HIS A 120 -7.48 5.17 32.48
CA HIS A 120 -6.57 4.93 31.36
C HIS A 120 -7.28 4.76 30.03
N VAL A 121 -8.62 4.92 29.97
CA VAL A 121 -9.40 4.78 28.73
C VAL A 121 -8.95 5.77 27.65
N SER A 122 -8.52 6.97 28.03
CA SER A 122 -7.99 7.95 27.07
C SER A 122 -6.69 7.51 26.38
N SER A 123 -5.92 6.63 27.02
CA SER A 123 -4.66 6.08 26.50
C SER A 123 -4.90 4.83 25.63
N MET A 124 -6.13 4.30 25.60
CA MET A 124 -6.48 3.14 24.78
C MET A 124 -6.76 3.54 23.32
N PRO A 125 -6.53 2.66 22.33
CA PRO A 125 -6.96 2.89 20.96
C PRO A 125 -8.49 2.95 20.86
N LEU A 126 -9.01 3.60 19.82
CA LEU A 126 -10.44 3.84 19.63
C LEU A 126 -11.29 2.56 19.70
N CYS A 127 -10.79 1.44 19.17
CA CYS A 127 -11.48 0.15 19.24
C CYS A 127 -11.73 -0.28 20.69
N MET A 128 -10.70 -0.24 21.55
CA MET A 128 -10.81 -0.59 22.97
C MET A 128 -11.63 0.44 23.75
N GLN A 129 -11.56 1.73 23.41
CA GLN A 129 -12.39 2.75 24.05
C GLN A 129 -13.88 2.49 23.85
N GLU A 130 -14.28 2.13 22.62
CA GLU A 130 -15.68 1.84 22.32
C GLU A 130 -16.15 0.57 23.02
N MET A 131 -15.29 -0.45 23.09
CA MET A 131 -15.57 -1.67 23.86
C MET A 131 -15.71 -1.36 25.37
N HIS A 132 -14.87 -0.50 25.93
CA HIS A 132 -14.98 -0.09 27.32
C HIS A 132 -16.29 0.65 27.61
N LYS A 133 -16.72 1.55 26.71
CA LYS A 133 -18.01 2.25 26.81
C LYS A 133 -19.18 1.27 26.72
N GLY A 134 -19.15 0.35 25.77
CA GLY A 134 -20.18 -0.68 25.60
C GLY A 134 -20.29 -1.61 26.82
N MET A 135 -19.15 -1.99 27.40
CA MET A 135 -19.09 -2.78 28.63
C MET A 135 -19.71 -2.05 29.81
N LYS A 136 -19.38 -0.76 30.00
CA LYS A 136 -20.00 0.08 31.05
C LYS A 136 -21.49 0.26 30.86
N ARG A 137 -21.95 0.43 29.61
CA ARG A 137 -23.37 0.67 29.29
C ARG A 137 -24.23 -0.58 29.46
N HIS A 138 -23.73 -1.75 29.04
CA HIS A 138 -24.53 -2.97 28.95
C HIS A 138 -24.17 -4.02 30.02
N GLY A 139 -23.11 -3.81 30.79
CA GLY A 139 -22.59 -4.75 31.79
C GLY A 139 -21.98 -6.02 31.19
N LYS A 140 -21.90 -6.13 29.85
CA LYS A 140 -21.32 -7.28 29.14
C LYS A 140 -20.84 -6.91 27.74
N LEU A 141 -19.86 -7.66 27.26
CA LEU A 141 -19.43 -7.66 25.86
C LEU A 141 -19.88 -8.95 25.17
N ARG A 142 -20.02 -8.91 23.84
CA ARG A 142 -20.25 -10.10 23.00
C ARG A 142 -18.97 -10.95 22.89
N HIS A 143 -19.07 -12.18 22.37
CA HIS A 143 -17.95 -13.13 22.34
C HIS A 143 -16.65 -12.55 21.74
N PHE A 144 -16.71 -12.04 20.50
CA PHE A 144 -15.54 -11.40 19.87
C PHE A 144 -15.07 -10.14 20.59
N GLY A 145 -15.98 -9.41 21.24
CA GLY A 145 -15.61 -8.26 22.06
C GLY A 145 -14.81 -8.66 23.31
N ARG A 146 -15.12 -9.81 23.89
CA ARG A 146 -14.36 -10.34 25.02
C ARG A 146 -12.98 -10.84 24.59
N LEU A 147 -12.88 -11.45 23.40
CA LEU A 147 -11.60 -11.92 22.84
C LEU A 147 -10.61 -10.79 22.52
N GLN A 148 -11.12 -9.59 22.21
CA GLN A 148 -10.28 -8.45 21.84
C GLN A 148 -10.00 -7.49 23.01
N TYR A 149 -10.90 -7.39 24.00
CA TYR A 149 -10.75 -6.45 25.13
C TYR A 149 -10.19 -7.09 26.40
N GLY A 150 -10.41 -8.41 26.57
CA GLY A 150 -9.86 -9.18 27.69
C GLY A 150 -8.49 -9.73 27.34
#